data_AF-A0A2N1U8T8-F1
#
_entry.id   AF-A0A2N1U8T8-F1
#
_cell.length_a   1.000
_cell.length_b   1.000
_cell.length_c   1.000
_cell.angle_alpha   90.00
_cell.angle_beta   90.00
_cell.angle_gamma   90.00
#
_symmetry.space_group_name_H-M   'P 1'
#
loop_
_entity.id
_entity.type
_entity.pdbx_description
1 polymer ?
#
loop_
_entity_poly.entity_id
_entity_poly.type
_entity_poly.pdbx_seq_one_letter_code
_entity_poly.pdbx_strand_id
1 'polypeptide(L)'
;MINNLVHAADLSIVMRKYRYLGSFFILTLVAVFLNGAGIRRNVERLANDKVAQGRPNYDAMFADGKLRIAVFWGWDHPRDTIMGSFPAFETLNGKRLYYKGNPIMIEIGMITQINEKPKDIFKTALEDSTIDMVIYSGHARYGKGMAFESMYDIFRCGNGDLVEDRHVKPYKVFKATSEDLDATKFPNTYKIIMLNCCDSQGHFRQSWAKRFRECGAAVDLLTVEFPVFNLYDHRRVLNLLRDILAFADWKTIKANYESEVHKRKNRLIIDPVRSPDEEDFAMDGAY
;
A
#
# COMPACT_ATOMS: atom_id res chain seq x y z
N MET A 1 13.76 80.53 26.99
CA MET A 1 14.44 79.22 26.98
C MET A 1 13.42 78.09 27.26
N ILE A 2 12.28 78.05 26.55
CA ILE A 2 11.28 76.97 26.63
C ILE A 2 10.58 76.99 25.26
N ASN A 3 10.93 76.09 24.35
CA ASN A 3 10.14 75.80 23.14
C ASN A 3 10.70 74.62 22.31
N ASN A 4 11.93 74.15 22.56
CA ASN A 4 12.53 73.06 21.78
C ASN A 4 12.32 71.65 22.37
N LEU A 5 11.66 71.50 23.51
CA LEU A 5 11.46 70.20 24.18
C LEU A 5 10.15 69.49 23.80
N VAL A 6 9.16 70.20 23.27
CA VAL A 6 7.83 69.62 22.96
C VAL A 6 7.82 68.84 21.64
N HIS A 7 8.63 69.23 20.65
CA HIS A 7 8.68 68.53 19.35
C HIS A 7 9.49 67.22 19.36
N ALA A 8 10.48 67.06 20.25
CA ALA A 8 11.30 65.84 20.29
C ALA A 8 10.57 64.65 20.95
N ALA A 9 9.71 64.92 21.94
CA ALA A 9 8.91 63.89 22.60
C ALA A 9 7.88 63.26 21.64
N ASP A 10 7.27 64.09 20.79
CA ASP A 10 6.24 63.66 19.84
C ASP A 10 6.80 62.78 18.72
N LEU A 11 7.98 63.12 18.17
CA LEU A 11 8.65 62.30 17.17
C LEU A 11 9.06 60.91 17.70
N SER A 12 9.48 60.83 18.97
CA SER A 12 9.89 59.56 19.61
C SER A 12 8.72 58.58 19.80
N ILE A 13 7.53 59.11 20.06
CA ILE A 13 6.29 58.33 20.23
C ILE A 13 5.81 57.84 18.86
N VAL A 14 5.87 58.70 17.85
CA VAL A 14 5.55 58.36 16.46
C VAL A 14 6.50 57.29 15.93
N MET A 15 7.82 57.45 16.10
CA MET A 15 8.82 56.44 15.70
C MET A 15 8.69 55.11 16.45
N ARG A 16 8.30 55.12 17.74
CA ARG A 16 7.99 53.89 18.49
C ARG A 16 6.78 53.16 17.90
N LYS A 17 5.68 53.86 17.59
CA LYS A 17 4.50 53.27 16.94
C LYS A 17 4.84 52.65 15.58
N TYR A 18 5.64 53.33 14.76
CA TYR A 18 6.10 52.79 13.46
C TYR A 18 7.01 51.57 13.60
N ARG A 19 7.85 51.51 14.64
CA ARG A 19 8.65 50.30 14.96
C ARG A 19 7.76 49.11 15.30
N TYR A 20 6.73 49.29 16.13
CA TYR A 20 5.82 48.19 16.49
C TYR A 20 4.96 47.73 15.31
N LEU A 21 4.50 48.66 14.46
CA LEU A 21 3.80 48.33 13.22
C LEU A 21 4.71 47.57 12.24
N GLY A 22 5.95 48.03 12.04
CA GLY A 22 6.92 47.34 11.20
C GLY A 22 7.25 45.94 11.69
N SER A 23 7.46 45.76 13.00
CA SER A 23 7.68 44.45 13.61
C SER A 23 6.47 43.53 13.48
N PHE A 24 5.25 44.05 13.62
CA PHE A 24 4.02 43.28 13.42
C PHE A 24 3.87 42.82 11.97
N PHE A 25 4.12 43.69 10.99
CA PHE A 25 4.10 43.30 9.58
C PHE A 25 5.17 42.26 9.24
N ILE A 26 6.39 42.41 9.76
CA ILE A 26 7.48 41.43 9.54
C ILE A 26 7.12 40.08 10.17
N LEU A 27 6.62 40.05 11.41
CA LEU A 27 6.19 38.81 12.07
C LEU A 27 5.02 38.14 11.34
N THR A 28 4.07 38.94 10.84
CA THR A 28 2.96 38.43 10.04
C THR A 28 3.45 37.88 8.70
N LEU A 29 4.39 38.57 8.04
CA LEU A 29 4.98 38.10 6.79
C LEU A 29 5.79 36.82 7.01
N VAL A 30 6.58 36.74 8.08
CA VAL A 30 7.30 35.53 8.47
C VAL A 30 6.33 34.39 8.80
N ALA A 31 5.23 34.65 9.51
CA ALA A 31 4.21 33.65 9.77
C ALA A 31 3.48 33.19 8.50
N VAL A 32 3.23 34.09 7.54
CA VAL A 32 2.64 33.77 6.23
C VAL A 32 3.64 33.02 5.34
N PHE A 33 4.93 33.36 5.37
CA PHE A 33 5.98 32.63 4.65
C PHE A 33 6.25 31.26 5.26
N LEU A 34 6.25 31.13 6.59
CA LEU A 34 6.43 29.85 7.27
C LEU A 34 5.21 28.93 7.11
N ASN A 35 3.99 29.48 7.17
CA ASN A 35 2.77 28.70 6.91
C ASN A 35 2.52 28.46 5.41
N GLY A 36 2.96 29.37 4.53
CA GLY A 36 2.82 29.28 3.08
C GLY A 36 3.88 28.41 2.42
N ALA A 37 5.10 28.36 2.96
CA ALA A 37 6.16 27.45 2.49
C ALA A 37 5.91 25.98 2.91
N GLY A 38 5.04 25.74 3.89
CA GLY A 38 4.67 24.40 4.35
C GLY A 38 3.56 23.71 3.53
N ILE A 39 2.93 24.36 2.56
CA ILE A 39 1.72 23.83 1.93
C ILE A 39 1.84 23.92 0.40
N ARG A 40 1.94 22.72 -0.21
CA ARG A 40 2.12 22.43 -1.65
C ARG A 40 3.57 22.35 -2.14
N ARG A 41 4.42 21.58 -1.48
CA ARG A 41 5.22 20.65 -2.30
C ARG A 41 4.25 19.57 -2.76
N ASN A 42 3.94 19.53 -4.05
CA ASN A 42 3.61 18.26 -4.68
C ASN A 42 4.87 17.42 -4.48
N VAL A 43 4.93 16.66 -3.39
CA VAL A 43 5.97 15.65 -3.23
C VAL A 43 5.57 14.58 -4.23
N GLU A 44 6.09 14.70 -5.45
CA GLU A 44 5.98 13.65 -6.44
C GLU A 44 6.51 12.36 -5.81
N ARG A 45 5.81 11.25 -6.04
CA ARG A 45 6.25 9.92 -5.62
C ARG A 45 7.56 9.65 -6.36
N LEU A 46 8.70 9.93 -5.73
CA LEU A 46 10.01 9.80 -6.37
C LEU A 46 10.35 8.31 -6.50
N ALA A 47 10.76 7.93 -7.70
CA ALA A 47 11.22 6.56 -8.03
C ALA A 47 12.50 6.13 -7.28
N ASN A 48 13.20 7.07 -6.62
CA ASN A 48 14.55 6.88 -6.08
C ASN A 48 14.64 6.90 -4.55
N ASP A 49 13.52 6.84 -3.82
CA ASP A 49 13.59 6.71 -2.37
C ASP A 49 14.13 5.32 -2.01
N LYS A 50 15.33 5.28 -1.42
CA LYS A 50 15.94 4.04 -0.91
C LYS A 50 14.94 3.33 0.01
N VAL A 51 14.38 2.21 -0.47
CA VAL A 51 13.43 1.41 0.30
C VAL A 51 14.13 0.87 1.54
N ALA A 52 13.68 1.33 2.71
CA ALA A 52 14.21 0.88 3.99
C ALA A 52 14.13 -0.64 4.09
N GLN A 53 15.25 -1.31 4.35
CA GLN A 53 15.25 -2.77 4.58
C GLN A 53 14.46 -3.08 5.87
N GLY A 54 13.57 -4.08 5.80
CA GLY A 54 12.85 -4.60 6.97
C GLY A 54 11.60 -3.83 7.40
N ARG A 55 11.16 -2.80 6.66
CA ARG A 55 9.88 -2.12 6.89
C ARG A 55 9.26 -1.60 5.59
N PRO A 56 7.94 -1.30 5.57
CA PRO A 56 7.35 -0.57 4.46
C PRO A 56 8.02 0.77 4.17
N ASN A 57 8.04 1.20 2.92
CA ASN A 57 8.47 2.56 2.55
C ASN A 57 7.33 3.57 2.77
N TYR A 58 7.06 3.86 4.05
CA TYR A 58 6.04 4.83 4.47
C TYR A 58 6.27 6.24 3.91
N ASP A 59 7.53 6.64 3.69
CA ASP A 59 7.85 7.94 3.11
C ASP A 59 7.31 8.03 1.67
N ALA A 60 7.50 6.98 0.87
CA ALA A 60 6.96 6.91 -0.49
C ALA A 60 5.43 6.77 -0.53
N MET A 61 4.85 5.91 0.33
CA MET A 61 3.40 5.70 0.39
C MET A 61 2.63 6.98 0.78
N PHE A 62 3.20 7.79 1.68
CA PHE A 62 2.52 8.97 2.24
C PHE A 62 2.93 10.28 1.58
N ALA A 63 3.73 10.22 0.51
CA ALA A 63 4.32 11.38 -0.15
C ALA A 63 3.27 12.44 -0.54
N ASP A 64 2.13 12.02 -1.10
CA ASP A 64 1.07 12.93 -1.54
C ASP A 64 0.01 13.21 -0.47
N GLY A 65 0.28 12.86 0.79
CA GLY A 65 -0.63 13.12 1.91
C GLY A 65 -1.85 12.21 1.93
N LYS A 66 -1.85 11.11 1.16
CA LYS A 66 -2.92 10.12 1.14
C LYS A 66 -2.35 8.71 1.19
N LEU A 67 -3.07 7.83 1.87
CA LEU A 67 -2.83 6.38 1.89
C LEU A 67 -4.04 5.72 1.20
N ARG A 68 -3.84 5.22 -0.01
CA ARG A 68 -4.87 4.58 -0.82
C ARG A 68 -4.73 3.07 -0.80
N ILE A 69 -5.77 2.39 -0.35
CA ILE A 69 -5.81 0.95 -0.14
C ILE A 69 -6.99 0.37 -0.92
N ALA A 70 -6.73 -0.63 -1.76
CA ALA A 70 -7.77 -1.37 -2.46
C ALA A 70 -7.85 -2.80 -1.94
N VAL A 71 -8.97 -3.17 -1.33
CA VAL A 71 -9.23 -4.50 -0.76
C VAL A 71 -10.23 -5.25 -1.64
N PHE A 72 -9.81 -6.40 -2.15
CA PHE A 72 -10.60 -7.25 -3.03
C PHE A 72 -10.99 -8.54 -2.31
N TRP A 73 -12.29 -8.75 -2.18
CA TRP A 73 -12.88 -10.00 -1.70
C TRP A 73 -13.32 -10.83 -2.91
N GLY A 74 -12.55 -11.89 -3.20
CA GLY A 74 -12.74 -12.73 -4.38
C GLY A 74 -13.92 -13.71 -4.28
N TRP A 75 -14.01 -14.59 -5.27
CA TRP A 75 -15.12 -15.55 -5.40
C TRP A 75 -15.22 -16.48 -4.19
N ASP A 76 -16.46 -16.81 -3.81
CA ASP A 76 -16.82 -17.76 -2.75
C ASP A 76 -16.25 -17.40 -1.37
N HIS A 77 -15.99 -16.10 -1.15
CA HIS A 77 -15.59 -15.63 0.15
C HIS A 77 -16.78 -15.57 1.11
N PRO A 78 -16.68 -16.04 2.37
CA PRO A 78 -17.81 -16.06 3.28
C PRO A 78 -18.39 -14.66 3.48
N ARG A 79 -19.72 -14.53 3.30
CA ARG A 79 -20.42 -13.25 3.47
C ARG A 79 -20.12 -12.62 4.82
N ASP A 80 -20.12 -13.41 5.90
CA ASP A 80 -19.87 -12.93 7.26
C ASP A 80 -18.43 -12.39 7.43
N THR A 81 -17.46 -12.97 6.72
CA THR A 81 -16.09 -12.45 6.67
C THR A 81 -16.07 -11.08 5.99
N ILE A 82 -16.72 -10.94 4.83
CA ILE A 82 -16.80 -9.67 4.11
C ILE A 82 -17.49 -8.61 4.98
N MET A 83 -18.68 -8.92 5.50
CA MET A 83 -19.48 -8.01 6.35
C MET A 83 -18.75 -7.63 7.64
N GLY A 84 -17.96 -8.55 8.22
CA GLY A 84 -17.17 -8.29 9.41
C GLY A 84 -16.08 -7.21 9.23
N SER A 85 -15.69 -6.91 7.99
CA SER A 85 -14.72 -5.85 7.68
C SER A 85 -15.36 -4.46 7.46
N PHE A 86 -16.65 -4.40 7.14
CA PHE A 86 -17.33 -3.16 6.75
C PHE A 86 -17.25 -2.05 7.82
N PRO A 87 -17.58 -2.32 9.11
CA PRO A 87 -17.57 -1.26 10.11
C PRO A 87 -16.20 -0.60 10.28
N ALA A 88 -15.13 -1.40 10.17
CA ALA A 88 -13.77 -0.90 10.26
C ALA A 88 -13.40 -0.05 9.05
N PHE A 89 -13.74 -0.49 7.83
CA PHE A 89 -13.44 0.26 6.61
C PHE A 89 -14.22 1.58 6.54
N GLU A 90 -15.51 1.57 6.87
CA GLU A 90 -16.32 2.79 6.95
C GLU A 90 -15.78 3.77 8.01
N THR A 91 -15.33 3.24 9.15
CA THR A 91 -14.77 4.06 10.23
C THR A 91 -13.43 4.69 9.84
N LEU A 92 -12.58 3.97 9.11
CA LEU A 92 -11.23 4.40 8.71
C LEU A 92 -11.24 5.33 7.50
N ASN A 93 -12.15 5.12 6.54
CA ASN A 93 -12.17 5.86 5.30
C ASN A 93 -12.41 7.37 5.55
N GLY A 94 -11.59 8.22 4.91
CA GLY A 94 -11.60 9.67 5.10
C GLY A 94 -10.99 10.18 6.41
N LYS A 95 -10.55 9.29 7.32
CA LYS A 95 -9.85 9.69 8.54
C LYS A 95 -8.42 10.10 8.24
N ARG A 96 -7.82 10.82 9.19
CA ARG A 96 -6.43 11.26 9.12
C ARG A 96 -5.60 10.56 10.18
N LEU A 97 -4.47 10.03 9.76
CA LEU A 97 -3.36 9.66 10.63
C LEU A 97 -2.27 10.73 10.51
N TYR A 98 -1.35 10.79 11.48
CA TYR A 98 -0.25 11.75 11.46
C TYR A 98 1.07 11.01 11.30
N TYR A 99 1.78 11.27 10.21
CA TYR A 99 3.09 10.71 9.94
C TYR A 99 4.11 11.84 9.85
N LYS A 100 5.14 11.81 10.71
CA LYS A 100 6.15 12.88 10.84
C LYS A 100 5.54 14.29 10.97
N GLY A 101 4.40 14.40 11.66
CA GLY A 101 3.65 15.65 11.85
C GLY A 101 2.74 16.05 10.68
N ASN A 102 2.79 15.35 9.54
CA ASN A 102 1.94 15.63 8.38
C ASN A 102 0.64 14.81 8.44
N PRO A 103 -0.52 15.43 8.18
CA PRO A 103 -1.79 14.70 8.11
C PRO A 103 -1.84 13.87 6.82
N ILE A 104 -2.08 12.57 6.97
CA ILE A 104 -2.26 11.63 5.86
C ILE A 104 -3.71 11.16 5.85
N MET A 105 -4.43 11.38 4.76
CA MET A 105 -5.82 10.93 4.60
C MET A 105 -5.87 9.46 4.18
N ILE A 106 -6.69 8.67 4.86
CA ILE A 106 -6.92 7.26 4.54
C ILE A 106 -8.04 7.17 3.50
N GLU A 107 -7.80 6.50 2.39
CA GLU A 107 -8.79 6.18 1.36
C GLU A 107 -8.82 4.65 1.17
N ILE A 108 -9.92 4.01 1.55
CA ILE A 108 -10.08 2.56 1.45
C ILE A 108 -11.20 2.24 0.48
N GLY A 109 -10.84 1.61 -0.64
CA GLY A 109 -11.78 1.00 -1.57
C GLY A 109 -11.97 -0.47 -1.22
N MET A 110 -13.22 -0.91 -1.15
CA MET A 110 -13.56 -2.30 -0.96
C MET A 110 -14.34 -2.80 -2.17
N ILE A 111 -13.81 -3.84 -2.79
CA ILE A 111 -14.31 -4.46 -4.00
C ILE A 111 -14.65 -5.90 -3.66
N THR A 112 -15.80 -6.37 -4.13
CA THR A 112 -16.34 -7.70 -3.86
C THR A 112 -16.78 -8.35 -5.16
N GLN A 113 -17.15 -9.63 -5.09
CA GLN A 113 -17.67 -10.38 -6.24
C GLN A 113 -18.94 -9.80 -6.89
N ILE A 114 -19.66 -8.86 -6.24
CA ILE A 114 -20.88 -8.24 -6.80
C ILE A 114 -20.61 -6.93 -7.57
N ASN A 115 -19.38 -6.42 -7.51
CA ASN A 115 -19.01 -5.23 -8.28
C ASN A 115 -18.97 -5.60 -9.77
N GLU A 116 -19.28 -4.64 -10.66
CA GLU A 116 -19.17 -4.88 -12.10
C GLU A 116 -17.69 -5.04 -12.49
N LYS A 117 -17.35 -6.15 -13.15
CA LYS A 117 -15.99 -6.49 -13.63
C LYS A 117 -14.91 -6.37 -12.54
N PRO A 118 -15.01 -7.12 -11.43
CA PRO A 118 -14.12 -6.99 -10.28
C PRO A 118 -12.67 -7.34 -10.62
N LYS A 119 -12.45 -8.28 -11.55
CA LYS A 119 -11.12 -8.60 -12.09
C LYS A 119 -10.46 -7.42 -12.82
N ASP A 120 -11.22 -6.68 -13.63
CA ASP A 120 -10.68 -5.54 -14.38
C ASP A 120 -10.35 -4.37 -13.43
N ILE A 121 -11.17 -4.18 -12.39
CA ILE A 121 -10.88 -3.23 -11.32
C ILE A 121 -9.59 -3.62 -10.59
N PHE A 122 -9.37 -4.92 -10.34
CA PHE A 122 -8.13 -5.40 -9.74
C PHE A 122 -6.91 -5.07 -10.59
N LYS A 123 -6.93 -5.41 -11.89
CA LYS A 123 -5.86 -5.04 -12.82
C LYS A 123 -5.60 -3.53 -12.82
N THR A 124 -6.67 -2.74 -12.88
CA THR A 124 -6.58 -1.28 -12.86
C THR A 124 -5.94 -0.78 -11.57
N ALA A 125 -6.27 -1.38 -10.42
CA ALA A 125 -5.68 -1.00 -9.14
C ALA A 125 -4.19 -1.36 -9.02
N LEU A 126 -3.75 -2.44 -9.69
CA LEU A 126 -2.33 -2.77 -9.80
C LEU A 126 -1.58 -1.73 -10.65
N GLU A 127 -2.20 -1.28 -11.76
CA GLU A 127 -1.65 -0.31 -12.71
C GLU A 127 -1.65 1.13 -12.20
N ASP A 128 -2.55 1.48 -11.28
CA ASP A 128 -2.69 2.82 -10.72
C ASP A 128 -1.49 3.19 -9.84
N SER A 129 -0.79 4.27 -10.19
CA SER A 129 0.38 4.78 -9.46
C SER A 129 0.04 5.47 -8.15
N THR A 130 -1.23 5.80 -7.93
CA THR A 130 -1.73 6.49 -6.73
C THR A 130 -2.17 5.52 -5.62
N ILE A 131 -2.42 4.25 -5.95
CA ILE A 131 -2.78 3.22 -4.98
C ILE A 131 -1.50 2.66 -4.35
N ASP A 132 -1.42 2.72 -3.02
CA ASP A 132 -0.24 2.34 -2.26
C ASP A 132 -0.26 0.86 -1.84
N MET A 133 -1.46 0.31 -1.70
CA MET A 133 -1.65 -1.05 -1.24
C MET A 133 -2.81 -1.73 -1.94
N VAL A 134 -2.55 -2.94 -2.47
CA VAL A 134 -3.58 -3.80 -3.07
C VAL A 134 -3.61 -5.11 -2.30
N ILE A 135 -4.79 -5.47 -1.78
CA ILE A 135 -5.01 -6.71 -1.04
C ILE A 135 -6.03 -7.54 -1.80
N TYR A 136 -5.63 -8.74 -2.24
CA TYR A 136 -6.55 -9.76 -2.69
C TYR A 136 -6.76 -10.78 -1.58
N SER A 137 -8.01 -11.07 -1.24
CA SER A 137 -8.39 -12.12 -0.31
C SER A 137 -9.54 -12.94 -0.89
N GLY A 138 -9.30 -14.22 -1.18
CA GLY A 138 -10.29 -15.03 -1.88
C GLY A 138 -9.76 -16.37 -2.35
N HIS A 139 -10.59 -17.07 -3.11
CA HIS A 139 -10.21 -18.36 -3.68
C HIS A 139 -9.30 -18.20 -4.90
N ALA A 140 -8.20 -18.92 -4.89
CA ALA A 140 -7.38 -19.13 -6.05
C ALA A 140 -7.59 -20.54 -6.60
N ARG A 141 -7.48 -20.65 -7.92
CA ARG A 141 -7.43 -21.91 -8.65
C ARG A 141 -5.96 -22.25 -8.86
N TYR A 142 -5.51 -23.35 -8.26
CA TYR A 142 -4.11 -23.82 -8.37
C TYR A 142 -3.59 -23.71 -9.79
N GLY A 143 -2.44 -23.08 -10.00
CA GLY A 143 -1.82 -22.87 -11.30
C GLY A 143 -2.58 -21.96 -12.27
N LYS A 144 -3.87 -21.67 -12.07
CA LYS A 144 -4.68 -20.84 -12.96
C LYS A 144 -4.69 -19.38 -12.53
N GLY A 145 -4.79 -19.10 -11.23
CA GLY A 145 -4.80 -17.72 -10.71
C GLY A 145 -5.95 -17.44 -9.75
N MET A 146 -6.23 -16.15 -9.54
CA MET A 146 -7.16 -15.65 -8.52
C MET A 146 -8.58 -15.48 -9.07
N ALA A 147 -9.58 -15.97 -8.35
CA ALA A 147 -10.99 -15.90 -8.78
C ALA A 147 -11.70 -14.66 -8.21
N PHE A 148 -12.51 -13.98 -9.04
CA PHE A 148 -13.17 -12.72 -8.67
C PHE A 148 -14.69 -12.85 -8.59
N GLU A 149 -15.42 -12.68 -9.70
CA GLU A 149 -16.89 -12.77 -9.69
C GLU A 149 -17.36 -14.23 -9.56
N SER A 150 -16.66 -15.15 -10.22
CA SER A 150 -17.02 -16.56 -10.29
C SER A 150 -15.78 -17.45 -10.34
N MET A 151 -15.97 -18.77 -10.22
CA MET A 151 -14.91 -19.76 -10.42
C MET A 151 -14.25 -19.74 -11.81
N TYR A 152 -14.85 -19.03 -12.78
CA TYR A 152 -14.39 -18.90 -14.16
C TYR A 152 -13.83 -17.52 -14.47
N ASP A 153 -14.15 -16.50 -13.66
CA ASP A 153 -13.57 -15.17 -13.75
C ASP A 153 -12.23 -15.14 -13.00
N ILE A 154 -11.20 -15.62 -13.70
CA ILE A 154 -9.85 -15.81 -13.15
C ILE A 154 -8.93 -14.71 -13.68
N PHE A 155 -8.20 -14.05 -12.77
CA PHE A 155 -6.99 -13.31 -13.08
C PHE A 155 -5.82 -14.29 -13.17
N ARG A 156 -5.37 -14.56 -14.39
CA ARG A 156 -4.36 -15.56 -14.70
C ARG A 156 -2.96 -15.10 -14.32
N CYS A 157 -2.35 -15.81 -13.38
CA CYS A 157 -1.06 -15.44 -12.79
C CYS A 157 -0.20 -16.64 -12.37
N GLY A 158 -0.33 -17.78 -13.05
CA GLY A 158 0.53 -18.96 -12.84
C GLY A 158 1.94 -18.78 -13.39
N ASN A 159 2.84 -19.71 -13.08
CA ASN A 159 4.27 -19.64 -13.47
C ASN A 159 4.63 -20.45 -14.73
N GLY A 160 3.67 -21.14 -15.36
CA GLY A 160 3.93 -21.98 -16.53
C GLY A 160 4.15 -23.47 -16.23
N ASP A 161 4.14 -23.88 -14.97
CA ASP A 161 4.29 -25.29 -14.58
C ASP A 161 3.10 -26.16 -14.98
N LEU A 162 3.31 -27.47 -15.07
CA LEU A 162 2.23 -28.43 -15.23
C LEU A 162 1.55 -28.68 -13.88
N VAL A 163 0.25 -28.45 -13.83
CA VAL A 163 -0.56 -28.55 -12.62
C VAL A 163 -1.68 -29.57 -12.81
N GLU A 164 -1.85 -30.44 -11.82
CA GLU A 164 -2.93 -31.42 -11.75
C GLU A 164 -4.19 -30.79 -11.12
N ASP A 165 -5.28 -30.69 -11.89
CA ASP A 165 -6.58 -30.27 -11.38
C ASP A 165 -7.27 -31.42 -10.64
N ARG A 166 -7.11 -31.41 -9.31
CA ARG A 166 -7.71 -32.41 -8.41
C ARG A 166 -9.21 -32.19 -8.14
N HIS A 167 -9.83 -31.16 -8.72
CA HIS A 167 -11.26 -30.88 -8.55
C HIS A 167 -12.15 -31.62 -9.55
N VAL A 168 -11.57 -32.26 -10.58
CA VAL A 168 -12.31 -33.01 -11.61
C VAL A 168 -11.83 -34.46 -11.65
N LYS A 169 -12.74 -35.41 -11.93
CA LYS A 169 -12.38 -36.83 -12.13
C LYS A 169 -12.76 -37.27 -13.56
N PRO A 170 -11.84 -37.89 -14.34
CA PRO A 170 -10.43 -38.12 -14.02
C PRO A 170 -9.65 -36.80 -13.84
N TYR A 171 -8.59 -36.82 -13.04
CA TYR A 171 -7.74 -35.65 -12.84
C TYR A 171 -7.18 -35.18 -14.18
N LYS A 172 -7.16 -33.86 -14.40
CA LYS A 172 -6.68 -33.26 -15.64
C LYS A 172 -5.39 -32.50 -15.36
N VAL A 173 -4.37 -32.73 -16.18
CA VAL A 173 -3.15 -31.92 -16.14
C VAL A 173 -3.30 -30.77 -17.14
N PHE A 174 -2.96 -29.56 -16.71
CA PHE A 174 -2.93 -28.38 -17.57
C PHE A 174 -1.67 -27.57 -17.29
N LYS A 175 -1.27 -26.73 -18.24
CA LYS A 175 -0.18 -25.79 -18.05
C LYS A 175 -0.71 -24.53 -17.38
N ALA A 176 -0.09 -24.11 -16.27
CA ALA A 176 -0.36 -22.85 -15.61
C ALA A 176 -0.13 -21.67 -16.56
N THR A 177 -0.94 -20.62 -16.48
CA THR A 177 -0.85 -19.48 -17.41
C THR A 177 -0.91 -18.13 -16.71
N SER A 178 -0.34 -17.11 -17.34
CA SER A 178 -0.03 -15.80 -16.76
C SER A 178 -0.58 -14.61 -17.56
N GLU A 179 -1.47 -14.81 -18.52
CA GLU A 179 -1.78 -13.79 -19.54
C GLU A 179 -2.27 -12.46 -18.94
N ASP A 180 -3.06 -12.50 -17.87
CA ASP A 180 -3.57 -11.29 -17.22
C ASP A 180 -2.46 -10.56 -16.46
N LEU A 181 -1.57 -11.30 -15.77
CA LEU A 181 -0.40 -10.74 -15.08
C LEU A 181 0.63 -10.17 -16.08
N ASP A 182 0.89 -10.87 -17.18
CA ASP A 182 1.82 -10.44 -18.23
C ASP A 182 1.32 -9.16 -18.91
N ALA A 183 0.00 -9.03 -19.09
CA ALA A 183 -0.64 -7.83 -19.61
C ALA A 183 -0.72 -6.67 -18.60
N THR A 184 -0.49 -6.94 -17.31
CA THR A 184 -0.54 -5.93 -16.24
C THR A 184 0.76 -5.13 -16.22
N LYS A 185 0.65 -3.80 -16.26
CA LYS A 185 1.80 -2.91 -16.07
C LYS A 185 1.92 -2.52 -14.61
N PHE A 186 3.14 -2.53 -14.07
CA PHE A 186 3.36 -2.02 -12.72
C PHE A 186 4.03 -0.64 -12.81
N PRO A 187 3.46 0.39 -12.16
CA PRO A 187 4.09 1.69 -12.12
C PRO A 187 5.40 1.62 -11.33
N ASN A 188 6.34 2.51 -11.64
CA ASN A 188 7.57 2.67 -10.87
C ASN A 188 7.33 3.51 -9.61
N THR A 189 6.31 3.13 -8.84
CA THR A 189 5.98 3.69 -7.53
C THR A 189 5.95 2.55 -6.51
N TYR A 190 6.43 2.83 -5.30
CA TYR A 190 6.42 1.82 -4.25
C TYR A 190 5.00 1.38 -3.92
N LYS A 191 4.77 0.06 -3.89
CA LYS A 191 3.47 -0.55 -3.60
C LYS A 191 3.61 -1.79 -2.72
N ILE A 192 2.62 -2.02 -1.86
CA ILE A 192 2.46 -3.29 -1.15
C ILE A 192 1.37 -4.10 -1.86
N ILE A 193 1.65 -5.36 -2.20
CA ILE A 193 0.67 -6.27 -2.79
C ILE A 193 0.54 -7.49 -1.90
N MET A 194 -0.66 -7.73 -1.35
CA MET A 194 -0.96 -8.93 -0.57
C MET A 194 -1.84 -9.90 -1.38
N LEU A 195 -1.37 -11.12 -1.55
CA LEU A 195 -2.10 -12.23 -2.15
C LEU A 195 -2.52 -13.22 -1.06
N ASN A 196 -3.63 -12.94 -0.38
CA ASN A 196 -4.20 -13.80 0.65
C ASN A 196 -5.09 -14.90 0.04
N CYS A 197 -4.45 -15.85 -0.64
CA CYS A 197 -5.13 -16.95 -1.30
C CYS A 197 -4.25 -18.20 -1.37
N CYS A 198 -4.89 -19.35 -1.59
CA CYS A 198 -4.19 -20.60 -1.84
C CYS A 198 -3.23 -20.42 -3.03
N ASP A 199 -2.11 -21.13 -3.03
CA ASP A 199 -1.14 -21.13 -4.13
C ASP A 199 -0.37 -19.81 -4.36
N SER A 200 -0.64 -18.76 -3.57
CA SER A 200 0.09 -17.49 -3.60
C SER A 200 1.60 -17.68 -3.42
N GLN A 201 2.01 -18.49 -2.45
CA GLN A 201 3.42 -18.81 -2.23
C GLN A 201 3.99 -19.84 -3.23
N GLY A 202 3.12 -20.65 -3.84
CA GLY A 202 3.50 -21.68 -4.80
C GLY A 202 3.71 -21.09 -6.20
N HIS A 203 2.74 -21.33 -7.08
CA HIS A 203 2.87 -20.99 -8.50
C HIS A 203 2.78 -19.48 -8.78
N PHE A 204 2.26 -18.65 -7.87
CA PHE A 204 2.07 -17.22 -8.15
C PHE A 204 3.33 -16.40 -7.80
N ARG A 205 3.97 -16.69 -6.66
CA ARG A 205 5.15 -15.93 -6.21
C ARG A 205 6.20 -15.72 -7.30
N GLN A 206 6.52 -16.77 -8.05
CA GLN A 206 7.54 -16.70 -9.10
C GLN A 206 7.13 -15.85 -10.30
N SER A 207 5.89 -16.01 -10.78
CA SER A 207 5.37 -15.23 -11.93
C SER A 207 5.23 -13.75 -11.57
N TRP A 208 4.73 -13.44 -10.38
CA TRP A 208 4.62 -12.08 -9.87
C TRP A 208 6.01 -11.43 -9.69
N ALA A 209 6.95 -12.12 -9.05
CA ALA A 209 8.32 -11.61 -8.89
C ALA A 209 9.04 -11.42 -10.24
N LYS A 210 8.82 -12.31 -11.21
CA LYS A 210 9.29 -12.11 -12.59
C LYS A 210 8.70 -10.84 -13.18
N ARG A 211 7.38 -10.67 -13.07
CA ARG A 211 6.69 -9.52 -13.68
C ARG A 211 7.10 -8.18 -13.09
N PHE A 212 7.27 -8.10 -11.77
CA PHE A 212 7.77 -6.88 -11.13
C PHE A 212 9.17 -6.50 -11.63
N ARG A 213 10.07 -7.47 -11.77
CA ARG A 213 11.42 -7.24 -12.33
C ARG A 213 11.37 -6.75 -13.77
N GLU A 214 10.53 -7.34 -14.61
CA GLU A 214 10.34 -6.88 -15.99
C GLU A 214 9.80 -5.44 -16.09
N CYS A 215 8.98 -5.02 -15.13
CA CYS A 215 8.47 -3.66 -15.05
C CYS A 215 9.41 -2.68 -14.32
N GLY A 216 10.47 -3.15 -13.68
CA GLY A 216 11.29 -2.33 -12.78
C GLY A 216 10.48 -1.77 -11.59
N ALA A 217 9.45 -2.48 -11.14
CA ALA A 217 8.54 -2.01 -10.11
C ALA A 217 9.07 -2.30 -8.69
N ALA A 218 8.98 -1.31 -7.81
CA ALA A 218 9.33 -1.46 -6.39
C ALA A 218 8.11 -2.00 -5.61
N VAL A 219 8.07 -3.30 -5.38
CA VAL A 219 6.92 -3.95 -4.72
C VAL A 219 7.36 -4.83 -3.56
N ASP A 220 6.70 -4.67 -2.42
CA ASP A 220 6.72 -5.68 -1.36
C ASP A 220 5.54 -6.65 -1.56
N LEU A 221 5.86 -7.88 -1.97
CA LEU A 221 4.87 -8.93 -2.20
C LEU A 221 4.66 -9.74 -0.93
N LEU A 222 3.43 -9.72 -0.43
CA LEU A 222 2.98 -10.48 0.73
C LEU A 222 2.20 -11.70 0.25
N THR A 223 2.71 -12.90 0.51
CA THR A 223 2.05 -14.17 0.22
C THR A 223 1.79 -14.94 1.50
N VAL A 224 0.94 -15.96 1.41
CA VAL A 224 0.51 -16.73 2.57
C VAL A 224 0.76 -18.22 2.35
N GLU A 225 1.23 -18.89 3.39
CA GLU A 225 1.48 -20.33 3.32
C GLU A 225 0.17 -21.13 3.13
N PHE A 226 0.26 -22.14 2.26
CA PHE A 226 -0.83 -23.06 1.95
C PHE A 226 -1.02 -24.10 3.08
N PRO A 227 -2.27 -24.49 3.44
CA PRO A 227 -3.57 -24.05 2.93
C PRO A 227 -4.09 -22.75 3.55
N VAL A 228 -4.83 -21.96 2.75
CA VAL A 228 -5.53 -20.76 3.24
C VAL A 228 -6.96 -21.09 3.63
N PHE A 229 -7.29 -20.88 4.90
CA PHE A 229 -8.65 -20.97 5.41
C PHE A 229 -9.28 -19.58 5.43
N ASN A 230 -10.40 -19.43 4.73
CA ASN A 230 -11.12 -18.17 4.51
C ASN A 230 -11.97 -17.69 5.71
N LEU A 231 -12.19 -18.56 6.72
CA LEU A 231 -13.03 -18.29 7.90
C LEU A 231 -12.55 -17.16 8.83
N TYR A 232 -11.34 -16.62 8.63
CA TYR A 232 -10.80 -15.52 9.45
C TYR A 232 -10.01 -14.48 8.63
N ASP A 233 -10.23 -14.44 7.32
CA ASP A 233 -9.46 -13.55 6.45
C ASP A 233 -9.73 -12.06 6.74
N HIS A 234 -10.94 -11.71 7.21
CA HIS A 234 -11.23 -10.37 7.72
C HIS A 234 -10.30 -9.95 8.84
N ARG A 235 -9.98 -10.84 9.79
CA ARG A 235 -9.05 -10.52 10.89
C ARG A 235 -7.63 -10.32 10.37
N ARG A 236 -7.18 -11.17 9.45
CA ARG A 236 -5.85 -11.05 8.82
C ARG A 236 -5.69 -9.73 8.09
N VAL A 237 -6.67 -9.35 7.27
CA VAL A 237 -6.69 -8.08 6.55
C VAL A 237 -6.73 -6.91 7.54
N LEU A 238 -7.60 -6.94 8.54
CA LEU A 238 -7.71 -5.86 9.53
C LEU A 238 -6.45 -5.72 10.40
N ASN A 239 -5.79 -6.81 10.76
CA ASN A 239 -4.55 -6.78 11.51
C ASN A 239 -3.41 -6.19 10.67
N LEU A 240 -3.30 -6.60 9.40
CA LEU A 240 -2.34 -5.99 8.49
C LEU A 240 -2.57 -4.48 8.37
N LEU A 241 -3.82 -4.05 8.17
CA LEU A 241 -4.16 -2.63 8.09
C LEU A 241 -3.84 -1.90 9.40
N ARG A 242 -4.20 -2.47 10.56
CA ARG A 242 -3.86 -1.91 11.87
C ARG A 242 -2.35 -1.69 12.00
N ASP A 243 -1.54 -2.68 11.63
CA ASP A 243 -0.10 -2.61 11.77
C ASP A 243 0.53 -1.62 10.76
N ILE A 244 0.00 -1.53 9.53
CA ILE A 244 0.39 -0.50 8.55
C ILE A 244 0.06 0.90 9.06
N LEU A 245 -1.14 1.10 9.63
CA LEU A 245 -1.56 2.38 10.21
C LEU A 245 -0.78 2.75 11.48
N ALA A 246 -0.20 1.76 12.17
CA ALA A 246 0.70 1.94 13.31
C ALA A 246 2.18 2.13 12.89
N PHE A 247 2.47 2.16 11.59
CA PHE A 247 3.82 2.27 11.03
C PHE A 247 4.77 1.14 11.46
N ALA A 248 4.23 -0.07 11.65
CA ALA A 248 4.98 -1.23 12.12
C ALA A 248 6.05 -1.70 11.10
N ASP A 249 7.12 -2.31 11.61
CA ASP A 249 8.09 -2.98 10.75
C ASP A 249 7.58 -4.36 10.27
N TRP A 250 8.25 -4.94 9.28
CA TRP A 250 7.84 -6.23 8.71
C TRP A 250 7.92 -7.37 9.73
N LYS A 251 8.82 -7.28 10.71
CA LYS A 251 8.94 -8.26 11.79
C LYS A 251 7.69 -8.27 12.68
N THR A 252 7.20 -7.10 13.06
CA THR A 252 6.02 -6.90 13.89
C THR A 252 4.76 -7.32 13.14
N ILE A 253 4.61 -6.88 11.89
CA ILE A 253 3.49 -7.26 11.01
C ILE A 253 3.39 -8.78 10.90
N LYS A 254 4.53 -9.45 10.65
CA LYS A 254 4.59 -10.91 10.56
C LYS A 254 4.21 -11.58 11.88
N ALA A 255 4.77 -11.13 12.99
CA ALA A 255 4.48 -11.70 14.31
C ALA A 255 2.98 -11.63 14.66
N ASN A 256 2.36 -10.48 14.42
CA ASN A 256 0.94 -10.28 14.66
C ASN A 256 0.07 -11.13 13.74
N TYR A 257 0.39 -11.17 12.45
CA TYR A 257 -0.32 -12.02 11.48
C TYR A 257 -0.30 -13.50 11.89
N GLU A 258 0.86 -14.02 12.30
CA GLU A 258 1.05 -15.43 12.66
C GLU A 258 0.44 -15.81 14.02
N SER A 259 0.21 -14.83 14.90
CA SER A 259 -0.25 -15.08 16.28
C SER A 259 -1.75 -15.37 16.41
N GLU A 260 -2.60 -14.93 15.46
CA GLU A 260 -4.04 -14.77 15.72
C GLU A 260 -5.00 -15.73 14.98
N VAL A 261 -4.54 -16.79 14.32
CA VAL A 261 -5.47 -17.73 13.66
C VAL A 261 -5.30 -19.16 14.19
N HIS A 262 -6.36 -19.62 14.86
CA HIS A 262 -6.52 -20.89 15.57
C HIS A 262 -5.74 -22.09 14.99
N LYS A 263 -4.88 -22.70 15.83
CA LYS A 263 -4.29 -24.06 15.74
C LYS A 263 -3.54 -24.47 14.46
N ARG A 264 -3.65 -23.76 13.33
CA ARG A 264 -2.88 -23.99 12.09
C ARG A 264 -2.28 -22.66 11.62
N LYS A 265 -0.96 -22.63 11.58
CA LYS A 265 -0.14 -21.45 11.32
C LYS A 265 -0.08 -21.20 9.81
N ASN A 266 -0.84 -20.24 9.30
CA ASN A 266 -0.52 -19.67 7.99
C ASN A 266 0.59 -18.65 8.22
N ARG A 267 1.76 -18.89 7.62
CA ARG A 267 2.88 -17.96 7.72
C ARG A 267 2.75 -16.87 6.68
N LEU A 268 2.97 -15.63 7.10
CA LEU A 268 3.11 -14.50 6.17
C LEU A 268 4.55 -14.50 5.64
N ILE A 269 4.67 -14.51 4.32
CA ILE A 269 5.95 -14.45 3.63
C ILE A 269 5.99 -13.10 2.91
N ILE A 270 7.11 -12.41 3.07
CA ILE A 270 7.32 -11.06 2.54
C ILE A 270 8.52 -11.17 1.63
N ASP A 271 8.27 -11.01 0.33
CA ASP A 271 9.27 -11.02 -0.71
C ASP A 271 9.45 -9.59 -1.23
N PRO A 272 10.51 -8.88 -0.80
CA PRO A 272 10.84 -7.60 -1.40
C PRO A 272 11.32 -7.86 -2.83
N VAL A 273 10.56 -7.43 -3.82
CA VAL A 273 10.97 -7.51 -5.22
C VAL A 273 11.40 -6.13 -5.66
N ARG A 274 12.72 -5.94 -5.75
CA ARG A 274 13.35 -4.69 -6.17
C ARG A 274 13.75 -4.79 -7.63
N SER A 275 13.73 -3.67 -8.34
CA SER A 275 14.56 -3.54 -9.54
C SER A 275 16.01 -3.77 -9.10
N PRO A 276 16.77 -4.66 -9.74
CA PRO A 276 18.16 -4.88 -9.34
C PRO A 276 18.92 -3.55 -9.45
N ASP A 277 19.61 -3.17 -8.37
CA ASP A 277 20.63 -2.13 -8.44
C ASP A 277 21.85 -2.73 -9.18
N GLU A 278 22.65 -1.91 -9.87
CA GLU A 278 23.91 -2.37 -10.50
C GLU A 278 24.86 -3.06 -9.49
N GLU A 279 24.70 -2.78 -8.18
CA GLU A 279 25.45 -3.41 -7.09
C GLU A 279 24.99 -4.85 -6.76
N ASP A 280 23.77 -5.25 -7.11
CA ASP A 280 23.26 -6.61 -6.84
C ASP A 280 23.89 -7.67 -7.77
N PHE A 281 24.47 -7.26 -8.91
CA PHE A 281 25.26 -8.14 -9.79
C PHE A 281 26.70 -8.38 -9.30
N ALA A 282 27.13 -7.68 -8.24
CA ALA A 282 28.48 -7.83 -7.69
C ALA A 282 28.62 -8.97 -6.66
N MET A 283 27.52 -9.67 -6.31
CA MET A 283 27.51 -10.67 -5.23
C MET A 283 27.18 -12.11 -5.65
N ASP A 284 27.04 -12.42 -6.94
CA ASP A 284 26.95 -13.81 -7.42
C ASP A 284 28.35 -14.40 -7.74
N GLY A 285 29.29 -14.16 -6.84
CA GLY A 285 30.69 -14.54 -6.94
C GLY A 285 31.18 -15.44 -5.80
N ALA A 286 30.31 -16.17 -5.12
CA ALA A 286 30.65 -17.34 -4.30
C ALA A 286 29.36 -17.90 -3.68
N TYR A 287 28.85 -19.01 -4.21
CA TYR A 287 28.38 -20.20 -3.48
C TYR A 287 27.92 -21.26 -4.49
#